data_AF-A0A166KNV2-F1
#
_entry.id   AF-A0A166KNV2-F1
#
_cell.length_a   1.000
_cell.length_b   1.000
_cell.length_c   1.000
_cell.angle_alpha   90.00
_cell.angle_beta   90.00
_cell.angle_gamma   90.00
#
_symmetry.space_group_name_H-M   'P 1'
#
loop_
_entity.id
_entity.type
_entity.pdbx_description
1 polymer ?
#
loop_
_entity_poly.entity_id
_entity_poly.type
_entity_poly.pdbx_seq_one_letter_code
_entity_poly.pdbx_strand_id
1 'polypeptide(L)'
;NLDSNVVLPSSQTNVIASSISSALRDVSQLDQDILRLENTLHELRRKRDEMHSYAMAHKGLISPIRLVPPEIITEVFLHSAGGGFGSPLLFASICSRWRAIALASSQLW
;
A
#
# COMPACT_ATOMS: atom_id res chain seq x y z
N ASN A 1 -13.52 54.40 -9.55
CA ASN A 1 -14.49 55.48 -9.27
C ASN A 1 -15.37 55.00 -8.13
N LEU A 2 -15.44 55.78 -7.04
CA LEU A 2 -15.82 55.44 -5.65
C LEU A 2 -14.72 54.65 -4.88
N ASP A 3 -13.86 55.21 -4.03
CA ASP A 3 -13.92 56.43 -3.20
C ASP A 3 -15.23 56.61 -2.45
N SER A 4 -15.71 55.52 -1.85
CA SER A 4 -16.80 55.58 -0.88
C SER A 4 -16.28 55.13 0.48
N ASN A 5 -15.78 56.10 1.26
CA ASN A 5 -15.59 55.99 2.71
C ASN A 5 -16.96 55.92 3.42
N VAL A 6 -17.84 55.01 2.99
CA VAL A 6 -19.10 54.74 3.65
C VAL A 6 -18.80 53.86 4.85
N VAL A 7 -18.72 54.50 6.01
CA VAL A 7 -18.79 53.81 7.30
C VAL A 7 -20.16 53.14 7.35
N LEU A 8 -20.18 51.81 7.26
CA LEU A 8 -21.41 51.02 7.38
C LEU A 8 -22.09 51.36 8.72
N PRO A 9 -23.42 51.53 8.75
CA PRO A 9 -24.17 51.66 9.99
C PRO A 9 -23.81 50.52 10.94
N SER A 10 -23.65 50.80 12.23
CA SER A 10 -23.21 49.82 13.24
C SER A 10 -24.04 48.53 13.25
N SER A 11 -25.33 48.60 12.91
CA SER A 11 -26.21 47.44 12.73
C SER A 11 -25.81 46.53 11.56
N GLN A 12 -25.41 47.08 10.41
CA GLN A 12 -24.94 46.31 9.25
C GLN A 12 -23.56 45.69 9.51
N THR A 13 -22.67 46.44 10.17
CA THR A 13 -21.35 45.93 10.58
C THR A 13 -21.48 44.74 11.53
N ASN A 14 -22.41 44.79 12.48
CA ASN A 14 -22.66 43.69 13.43
C ASN A 14 -23.21 42.43 12.75
N VAL A 15 -24.09 42.59 11.75
CA VAL A 15 -24.64 41.46 10.97
C VAL A 15 -23.56 40.79 10.13
N ILE A 16 -22.69 41.57 9.49
CA ILE A 16 -21.57 41.03 8.72
C ILE A 16 -20.57 40.32 9.64
N ALA A 17 -20.23 40.93 10.78
CA ALA A 17 -19.32 40.35 11.75
C ALA A 17 -19.85 39.03 12.35
N SER A 18 -21.15 38.94 12.64
CA SER A 18 -21.77 37.70 13.14
C SER A 18 -21.81 36.61 12.07
N SER A 19 -22.08 36.97 10.81
CA SER A 19 -22.05 36.03 9.69
C SER A 19 -20.64 35.48 9.45
N ILE A 20 -19.61 36.33 9.48
CA ILE A 20 -18.19 35.89 9.40
C ILE A 20 -17.86 34.96 10.58
N SER A 21 -18.25 35.32 11.79
CA SER A 21 -17.99 34.50 12.98
C SER A 21 -18.65 33.13 12.90
N SER A 22 -19.87 33.05 12.34
CA SER A 22 -20.55 31.78 12.07
C SER A 22 -19.80 30.95 11.03
N ALA A 23 -19.42 31.55 9.90
CA ALA A 23 -18.70 30.86 8.84
C ALA A 23 -17.34 30.31 9.34
N LEU A 24 -16.60 31.08 10.15
CA LEU A 24 -15.35 30.63 10.75
C LEU A 24 -15.56 29.46 11.73
N ARG A 25 -16.66 29.44 12.47
CA ARG A 25 -17.03 28.30 13.32
C ARG A 25 -17.32 27.06 12.50
N ASP A 26 -18.06 27.21 11.41
CA ASP A 26 -18.41 26.09 10.52
C ASP A 26 -17.15 25.51 9.86
N VAL A 27 -16.23 26.37 9.41
CA VAL A 27 -14.91 25.94 8.89
C VAL A 27 -14.14 25.17 9.96
N SER A 28 -14.08 25.70 11.20
CA SER A 28 -13.39 25.00 12.29
C SER A 28 -14.02 23.63 12.61
N GLN A 29 -15.33 23.50 12.45
CA GLN A 29 -16.02 22.21 12.64
C GLN A 29 -15.67 21.23 11.51
N LEU A 30 -15.66 21.71 10.25
CA LEU A 30 -15.27 20.90 9.10
C LEU A 30 -13.81 20.42 9.22
N ASP A 31 -12.89 21.27 9.68
CA ASP A 31 -11.50 20.88 9.91
C ASP A 31 -11.37 19.77 10.96
N GLN A 32 -12.16 19.83 12.04
CA GLN A 32 -12.19 18.77 13.04
C GLN A 32 -12.74 17.45 12.48
N ASP A 33 -13.79 17.53 11.66
CA ASP A 33 -14.39 16.35 11.01
C ASP A 33 -13.43 15.72 9.99
N ILE A 34 -12.70 16.54 9.22
CA ILE A 34 -11.64 16.09 8.32
C ILE A 34 -10.57 15.33 9.11
N LEU A 35 -10.02 15.92 10.17
CA LEU A 35 -9.00 15.27 11.00
C LEU A 35 -9.48 13.93 11.57
N ARG A 36 -10.75 13.87 12.02
CA ARG A 36 -11.34 12.64 12.53
C ARG A 36 -11.44 11.55 11.45
N LEU A 37 -11.88 11.92 10.25
CA LEU A 37 -12.03 10.99 9.13
C LEU A 37 -10.66 10.51 8.62
N GLU A 38 -9.67 11.39 8.56
CA GLU A 38 -8.30 11.05 8.19
C GLU A 38 -7.69 10.05 9.18
N ASN A 39 -7.87 10.25 10.49
CA ASN A 39 -7.43 9.30 11.51
C ASN A 39 -8.13 7.94 11.36
N THR A 40 -9.44 7.94 11.11
CA THR A 40 -10.20 6.70 10.88
C THR A 40 -9.69 5.96 9.65
N LEU A 41 -9.43 6.68 8.57
CA LEU A 41 -8.94 6.13 7.31
C LEU A 41 -7.51 5.60 7.47
N HIS A 42 -6.65 6.28 8.22
CA HIS A 42 -5.31 5.80 8.56
C HIS A 42 -5.37 4.46 9.27
N GLU A 43 -6.23 4.34 10.29
CA GLU A 43 -6.35 3.11 11.08
C GLU A 43 -6.92 1.94 10.27
N LEU A 44 -7.90 2.20 9.40
CA LEU A 44 -8.43 1.22 8.47
C LEU A 44 -7.37 0.74 7.46
N ARG A 45 -6.53 1.64 6.94
CA ARG A 45 -5.43 1.29 6.04
C ARG A 45 -4.41 0.40 6.76
N ARG A 46 -3.99 0.79 7.97
CA ARG A 46 -3.08 -0.01 8.81
C ARG A 46 -3.60 -1.42 9.00
N LYS A 47 -4.85 -1.57 9.45
CA LYS A 47 -5.49 -2.87 9.67
C LYS A 47 -5.59 -3.71 8.38
N ARG A 48 -5.94 -3.08 7.26
CA ARG A 48 -5.98 -3.75 5.96
C ARG A 48 -4.61 -4.27 5.54
N ASP A 49 -3.56 -3.47 5.71
CA ASP A 49 -2.20 -3.85 5.33
C ASP A 49 -1.66 -4.98 6.22
N GLU A 50 -1.95 -4.95 7.52
CA GLU A 50 -1.66 -6.05 8.45
C GLU A 50 -2.34 -7.36 8.04
N MET A 51 -3.65 -7.31 7.79
CA MET A 51 -4.42 -8.49 7.36
C MET A 51 -3.95 -9.02 6.00
N HIS A 52 -3.63 -8.13 5.07
CA HIS A 52 -3.13 -8.52 3.76
C HIS A 52 -1.76 -9.19 3.88
N SER A 53 -0.85 -8.62 4.68
CA SER A 53 0.47 -9.22 4.96
C SER A 53 0.33 -10.62 5.58
N TYR A 54 -0.53 -10.75 6.60
CA TYR A 54 -0.85 -12.05 7.21
C TYR A 54 -1.35 -13.05 6.16
N ALA A 55 -2.34 -12.68 5.35
CA ALA A 55 -2.90 -13.57 4.33
C ALA A 55 -1.86 -14.00 3.30
N MET A 56 -0.99 -13.08 2.84
CA MET A 56 0.05 -13.40 1.86
C MET A 56 1.15 -14.28 2.42
N ALA A 57 1.56 -14.07 3.68
CA ALA A 57 2.50 -14.95 4.36
C ALA A 57 1.96 -16.39 4.42
N HIS A 58 0.70 -16.56 4.82
CA HIS A 58 0.05 -17.87 4.92
C HIS A 58 -0.23 -18.51 3.56
N LYS A 59 -0.68 -17.73 2.56
CA LYS A 59 -0.81 -18.20 1.17
C LYS A 59 0.53 -18.69 0.64
N GLY A 60 1.62 -18.03 1.02
CA GLY A 60 2.96 -18.49 0.77
C GLY A 60 3.19 -19.91 1.28
N LEU A 61 2.87 -20.18 2.55
CA LEU A 61 3.09 -21.49 3.19
C LEU A 61 2.39 -22.64 2.48
N ILE A 62 1.16 -22.43 2.00
CA ILE A 62 0.38 -23.45 1.27
C ILE A 62 0.62 -23.45 -0.24
N SER A 63 1.54 -22.61 -0.74
CA SER A 63 1.84 -22.57 -2.16
C SER A 63 2.36 -23.94 -2.62
N PRO A 64 1.80 -24.52 -3.71
CA PRO A 64 2.19 -25.86 -4.18
C PRO A 64 3.70 -26.01 -4.33
N ILE A 65 4.38 -24.96 -4.80
CA ILE A 65 5.83 -24.94 -5.02
C ILE A 65 6.66 -25.15 -3.73
N ARG A 66 6.07 -24.89 -2.54
CA ARG A 66 6.70 -25.19 -1.26
C ARG A 66 6.44 -26.61 -0.77
N LEU A 67 5.46 -27.29 -1.34
CA LEU A 67 5.14 -28.68 -1.05
C LEU A 67 5.87 -29.63 -2.01
N VAL A 68 6.29 -29.15 -3.18
CA VAL A 68 7.06 -29.94 -4.14
C VAL A 68 8.45 -30.26 -3.58
N PRO A 69 8.85 -31.55 -3.49
CA PRO A 69 10.18 -31.94 -3.03
C PRO A 69 11.31 -31.28 -3.86
N PRO A 70 12.46 -30.95 -3.25
CA PRO A 70 13.60 -30.37 -3.96
C PRO A 70 14.00 -31.14 -5.22
N GLU A 71 13.93 -32.47 -5.18
CA GLU A 71 14.32 -33.37 -6.27
C GLU A 71 13.45 -33.15 -7.52
N ILE A 72 12.15 -32.96 -7.33
CA ILE A 72 11.22 -32.68 -8.43
C ILE A 72 11.48 -31.30 -9.03
N ILE A 73 11.86 -30.32 -8.20
CA ILE A 73 12.23 -28.98 -8.68
C ILE A 73 13.54 -29.04 -9.48
N THR A 74 14.54 -29.79 -9.00
CA THR A 74 15.80 -30.01 -9.72
C THR A 74 15.57 -30.72 -11.06
N GLU A 75 14.68 -31.72 -11.10
CA GLU A 75 14.34 -32.43 -12.34
C GLU A 75 13.72 -31.48 -13.38
N VAL A 76 12.84 -30.57 -12.95
CA VAL A 76 12.27 -29.52 -13.81
C VAL A 76 13.36 -28.60 -14.34
N PHE A 77 14.35 -28.22 -13.51
CA PHE A 77 15.47 -27.40 -13.95
C PHE A 77 16.32 -28.09 -15.01
N LEU A 78 16.66 -29.37 -14.81
CA LEU A 78 17.45 -30.17 -15.75
C LEU A 78 16.74 -30.33 -17.10
N HIS A 79 15.44 -30.65 -17.10
CA HIS A 79 14.64 -30.71 -18.32
C HIS A 79 14.59 -29.37 -19.05
N SER A 80 14.43 -28.28 -18.30
CA SER A 80 14.34 -26.92 -18.88
C SER A 80 15.69 -26.43 -19.42
N ALA A 81 16.79 -26.77 -18.76
CA ALA A 81 18.15 -26.47 -19.22
C ALA A 81 18.50 -27.27 -20.49
N GLY A 82 18.13 -28.56 -20.54
CA GLY A 82 18.29 -29.39 -21.73
C GLY A 82 17.51 -28.91 -22.95
N GLY A 83 16.39 -28.19 -22.74
CA GLY A 83 15.61 -27.53 -23.79
C GLY A 83 16.14 -26.15 -24.23
N GLY A 84 17.26 -25.68 -23.68
CA GLY A 84 17.83 -24.36 -24.00
C GLY A 84 17.16 -23.17 -23.29
N PHE A 85 16.28 -23.43 -22.33
CA PHE A 85 15.47 -22.40 -21.66
C PHE A 85 15.98 -21.98 -20.27
N GLY A 86 17.12 -22.48 -19.80
CA GLY A 86 17.49 -22.25 -18.39
C GLY A 86 18.98 -22.27 -18.10
N SER A 87 19.54 -21.10 -17.79
CA SER A 87 20.75 -21.03 -16.96
C SER A 87 20.36 -21.27 -15.50
N PRO A 88 21.20 -21.94 -14.68
CA PRO A 88 20.99 -22.09 -13.24
C PRO A 88 20.71 -20.75 -12.54
N LEU A 89 21.28 -19.67 -13.06
CA LEU A 89 21.09 -18.31 -12.57
C LEU A 89 19.67 -17.79 -12.78
N LEU A 90 19.00 -18.19 -13.86
CA LEU A 90 17.59 -17.83 -14.13
C LEU A 90 16.66 -18.50 -13.12
N PHE A 91 16.89 -19.77 -12.80
CA PHE A 91 16.10 -20.46 -11.77
C PHE A 91 16.33 -19.85 -10.39
N ALA A 92 17.58 -19.45 -10.10
CA ALA A 92 17.94 -18.77 -8.87
C ALA A 92 17.36 -17.35 -8.73
N SER A 93 16.86 -16.71 -9.80
CA SER A 93 16.22 -15.39 -9.71
C SER A 93 14.73 -15.45 -9.36
N ILE A 94 14.06 -16.61 -9.50
CA ILE A 94 12.61 -16.75 -9.34
C ILE A 94 12.16 -16.56 -7.89
N CYS A 95 12.75 -17.33 -6.96
CA CYS A 95 12.48 -17.17 -5.53
C CYS A 95 13.64 -17.72 -4.68
N SER A 96 13.64 -17.40 -3.37
CA SER A 96 14.67 -17.85 -2.43
C SER A 96 14.79 -19.38 -2.34
N ARG A 97 13.67 -20.11 -2.41
CA ARG A 97 13.67 -21.58 -2.39
C ARG A 97 14.31 -22.15 -3.65
N TRP A 98 13.94 -21.64 -4.83
CA TRP A 98 14.51 -22.10 -6.10
C TRP A 98 16.00 -21.81 -6.18
N ARG A 99 16.43 -20.65 -5.66
CA ARG A 99 17.85 -20.33 -5.48
C ARG A 99 18.58 -21.35 -4.61
N ALA A 100 18.03 -21.67 -3.44
CA ALA A 100 18.65 -22.66 -2.55
C ALA A 100 18.80 -24.03 -3.23
N ILE A 101 17.75 -24.48 -3.94
CA ILE A 101 17.76 -25.76 -4.66
C ILE A 101 18.76 -25.74 -5.83
N ALA A 102 18.78 -24.66 -6.63
CA ALA A 102 19.68 -24.52 -7.76
C ALA A 102 21.16 -24.47 -7.34
N LEU A 103 21.47 -23.80 -6.22
CA LEU A 103 22.82 -23.76 -5.65
C LEU A 103 23.24 -25.10 -5.03
N ALA A 104 22.30 -25.86 -4.46
CA ALA A 104 22.57 -27.17 -3.88
C ALA A 104 22.69 -28.29 -4.94
N SER A 105 22.21 -28.07 -6.16
CA SER A 105 22.19 -29.07 -7.23
C SER A 105 23.41 -28.91 -8.13
N SER A 106 24.47 -29.68 -7.87
CA SER A 106 25.72 -29.64 -8.67
C SER A 106 25.53 -29.97 -10.15
N GLN A 107 24.51 -30.77 -10.48
CA GLN A 107 24.20 -31.20 -11.85
C GLN A 107 23.73 -30.06 -12.78
N LEU A 108 23.45 -28.87 -12.22
CA LEU A 108 23.01 -27.71 -12.99
C LEU A 108 24.18 -26.85 -13.50
N TRP A 109 25.37 -26.99 -12.91
CA TRP A 109 26.56 -26.18 -13.20
C TRP A 109 27.56 -26.97 -14.05
#